data_AF-A0A317CF66-F1
#
_entry.id   AF-A0A317CF66-F1
#
_cell.length_a   1.000
_cell.length_b   1.000
_cell.length_c   1.000
_cell.angle_alpha   90.00
_cell.angle_beta   90.00
_cell.angle_gamma   90.00
#
_symmetry.space_group_name_H-M   'P 1'
#
loop_
_entity.id
_entity.type
_entity.pdbx_description
1 polymer ?
#
loop_
_entity_poly.entity_id
_entity_poly.type
_entity_poly.pdbx_seq_one_letter_code
_entity_poly.pdbx_strand_id
1 'polypeptide(L)'
;MRSFIIDTVATVVFFTILAATTEIFIAGMAFSEMLTTRLIMIPMMVLTGRPYGVWRDWAFKVTNPTNVWSKTLIDSLAFMSFQLPIYAITLVIAGADGSEILTLMASVSLIMLVISRPFGLYLEKVRAWTGVTTP
;
A
#
# COMPACT_ATOMS: atom_id res chain seq x y z
N MET A 1 -7.21 9.09 -17.48
CA MET A 1 -6.72 10.13 -16.53
C MET A 1 -7.65 10.29 -15.32
N ARG A 2 -8.97 10.47 -15.50
CA ARG A 2 -9.93 10.60 -14.40
C ARG A 2 -9.92 9.41 -13.42
N SER A 3 -9.86 8.17 -13.92
CA SER A 3 -9.72 6.96 -13.09
C SER A 3 -8.47 6.96 -12.24
N PHE A 4 -7.31 7.24 -12.84
CA PHE A 4 -6.03 7.29 -12.14
C PHE A 4 -6.03 8.30 -10.98
N ILE A 5 -6.61 9.49 -11.18
CA ILE A 5 -6.70 10.51 -10.12
C ILE A 5 -7.61 10.03 -8.99
N ILE A 6 -8.79 9.49 -9.32
CA ILE A 6 -9.75 9.00 -8.32
C ILE A 6 -9.17 7.83 -7.52
N ASP A 7 -8.53 6.88 -8.19
CA ASP A 7 -7.88 5.74 -7.53
C ASP A 7 -6.74 6.20 -6.62
N THR A 8 -5.94 7.17 -7.05
CA THR A 8 -4.84 7.72 -6.24
C THR A 8 -5.38 8.42 -5.01
N VAL A 9 -6.37 9.30 -5.17
CA VAL A 9 -6.98 10.02 -4.04
C VAL A 9 -7.65 9.06 -3.06
N ALA A 10 -8.42 8.09 -3.56
CA ALA A 10 -9.05 7.06 -2.73
C ALA A 10 -8.01 6.25 -1.94
N THR A 11 -6.92 5.86 -2.59
CA THR A 11 -5.81 5.14 -1.96
C THR A 11 -5.17 5.97 -0.84
N VAL A 12 -4.83 7.23 -1.12
CA VAL A 12 -4.22 8.12 -0.13
C VAL A 12 -5.15 8.32 1.07
N VAL A 13 -6.44 8.58 0.83
CA VAL A 13 -7.42 8.79 1.91
C VAL A 13 -7.57 7.53 2.76
N PHE A 14 -7.75 6.37 2.14
CA PHE A 14 -7.93 5.11 2.86
C PHE A 14 -6.74 4.78 3.76
N PHE A 15 -5.52 4.78 3.20
CA PHE A 15 -4.33 4.44 3.96
C PHE A 15 -3.95 5.52 4.98
N THR A 16 -4.25 6.80 4.71
CA THR A 16 -4.04 7.87 5.69
C THR A 16 -4.94 7.68 6.92
N ILE A 17 -6.23 7.42 6.72
CA ILE A 17 -7.18 7.20 7.83
C ILE A 17 -6.81 5.94 8.60
N LEU A 18 -6.55 4.84 7.88
CA LEU A 18 -6.19 3.57 8.50
C LEU A 18 -4.91 3.73 9.34
N ALA A 19 -3.86 4.29 8.76
CA ALA A 19 -2.59 4.46 9.45
C ALA A 19 -2.71 5.43 10.63
N ALA A 20 -3.37 6.59 10.47
CA ALA A 20 -3.59 7.52 11.58
C ALA A 20 -4.38 6.88 12.73
N THR A 21 -5.38 6.04 12.41
CA THR A 21 -6.16 5.30 13.42
C THR A 21 -5.26 4.30 14.16
N THR A 22 -4.47 3.50 13.44
CA THR A 22 -3.56 2.54 14.09
C THR A 22 -2.48 3.24 14.92
N GLU A 23 -2.00 4.39 14.48
CA GLU A 23 -0.95 5.14 15.16
C GLU A 23 -1.43 5.75 16.48
N ILE A 24 -2.62 6.35 16.49
CA ILE A 24 -3.19 6.95 17.69
C ILE A 24 -3.71 5.87 18.65
N PHE A 25 -4.49 4.91 18.16
CA PHE A 25 -5.23 3.98 19.02
C PHE A 25 -4.46 2.71 19.37
N ILE A 26 -3.52 2.26 18.53
CA ILE A 26 -2.75 1.02 18.76
C ILE A 26 -1.33 1.35 19.19
N ALA A 27 -0.62 2.22 18.45
CA ALA A 27 0.75 2.59 18.79
C ALA A 27 0.85 3.63 19.91
N GLY A 28 -0.26 4.30 20.27
CA GLY A 28 -0.30 5.30 21.32
C GLY A 28 0.51 6.58 21.01
N MET A 29 0.76 6.86 19.74
CA MET A 29 1.53 8.03 19.32
C MET A 29 0.78 9.34 19.55
N ALA A 30 1.53 10.39 19.90
CA ALA A 30 0.97 11.72 20.04
C ALA A 30 0.53 12.28 18.66
N PHE A 31 -0.45 13.18 18.65
CA PHE A 31 -0.96 13.75 17.40
C PHE A 31 0.12 14.48 16.58
N SER A 32 1.07 15.14 17.24
CA SER A 32 2.21 15.80 16.60
C SER A 32 3.19 14.81 15.94
N GLU A 33 3.39 13.65 16.56
CA GLU A 33 4.24 12.59 16.01
C GLU A 33 3.59 12.02 14.76
N MET A 34 2.29 11.66 14.83
CA MET A 34 1.51 11.20 13.67
C MET A 34 1.59 12.19 12.50
N LEU A 35 1.44 13.49 12.74
CA LEU A 35 1.57 14.52 11.69
C LEU A 35 2.96 14.54 11.06
N THR A 36 4.01 14.36 11.87
CA THR A 36 5.40 14.28 11.38
C THR A 36 5.59 13.04 10.51
N THR A 37 5.06 11.89 10.94
CA THR A 37 5.09 10.65 10.16
C THR A 37 4.39 10.84 8.81
N ARG A 38 3.27 11.58 8.76
CA ARG A 38 2.55 11.86 7.51
C ARG A 38 3.30 12.80 6.58
N LEU A 39 3.93 13.84 7.12
CA LEU A 39 4.76 14.77 6.35
C LEU A 39 5.92 14.07 5.64
N ILE A 40 6.46 13.01 6.22
CA ILE A 40 7.52 12.20 5.62
C ILE A 40 6.95 11.16 4.66
N MET A 41 5.91 10.44 5.07
CA MET A 41 5.37 9.32 4.32
C MET A 41 4.65 9.74 3.04
N ILE A 42 3.93 10.87 3.02
CA ILE A 42 3.20 11.32 1.83
C ILE A 42 4.16 11.59 0.65
N PRO A 43 5.25 12.38 0.79
CA PRO A 43 6.24 12.53 -0.26
C PRO A 43 6.86 11.21 -0.69
N MET A 44 7.17 10.32 0.25
CA MET A 44 7.70 8.99 -0.06
C MET A 44 6.72 8.20 -0.94
N MET A 45 5.42 8.18 -0.63
CA MET A 45 4.40 7.53 -1.44
C MET A 45 4.30 8.12 -2.85
N VAL A 46 4.44 9.45 -2.98
CA VAL A 46 4.46 10.11 -4.30
C VAL A 46 5.70 9.72 -5.11
N LEU A 47 6.86 9.70 -4.47
CA LEU A 47 8.14 9.33 -5.08
C LEU A 47 8.15 7.86 -5.53
N THR A 48 7.63 6.95 -4.72
CA THR A 48 7.61 5.51 -5.03
C THR A 48 6.44 5.10 -5.91
N GLY A 49 5.37 5.89 -5.99
CA GLY A 49 4.16 5.53 -6.72
C GLY A 49 4.37 5.31 -8.23
N ARG A 50 5.16 6.16 -8.89
CA ARG A 50 5.48 6.01 -10.32
C ARG A 50 6.37 4.79 -10.59
N PRO A 51 7.52 4.63 -9.92
CA PRO A 51 8.33 3.41 -10.02
C PRO A 51 7.55 2.14 -9.76
N TYR A 52 6.70 2.12 -8.72
CA TYR A 52 5.84 0.99 -8.41
C TYR A 52 4.86 0.68 -9.55
N GLY A 53 4.21 1.70 -10.13
CA GLY A 53 3.32 1.51 -11.29
C GLY A 53 4.03 0.84 -12.46
N VAL A 54 5.24 1.26 -12.80
CA VAL A 54 6.05 0.65 -13.87
C VAL A 54 6.40 -0.81 -13.53
N TRP A 55 6.78 -1.09 -12.28
CA TRP A 55 7.08 -2.45 -11.82
C TRP A 55 5.86 -3.38 -11.90
N ARG A 56 4.72 -2.89 -11.44
CA ARG A 56 3.43 -3.60 -11.50
C ARG A 56 3.04 -3.91 -12.94
N ASP A 57 3.08 -2.92 -13.82
CA ASP A 57 2.73 -3.08 -15.23
C ASP A 57 3.64 -4.12 -15.92
N TRP A 58 4.93 -4.10 -15.59
CA TRP A 58 5.86 -5.14 -16.04
C TRP A 58 5.47 -6.53 -15.54
N ALA A 59 5.14 -6.67 -14.25
CA ALA A 59 4.73 -7.95 -13.66
C ALA A 59 3.45 -8.51 -14.33
N PHE A 60 2.46 -7.66 -14.59
CA PHE A 60 1.24 -8.04 -15.32
C PHE A 60 1.54 -8.42 -16.77
N LYS A 61 2.44 -7.70 -17.44
CA LYS A 61 2.84 -8.00 -18.82
C LYS A 61 3.55 -9.35 -18.94
N VAL A 62 4.43 -9.69 -17.99
CA VAL A 62 5.18 -10.95 -17.98
C VAL A 62 4.28 -12.15 -17.67
N THR A 63 3.32 -11.98 -16.75
CA THR A 63 2.50 -13.09 -16.24
C THR A 63 1.19 -13.28 -17.00
N ASN A 64 0.71 -12.25 -17.71
CA ASN A 64 -0.52 -12.22 -18.50
C ASN A 64 -1.72 -12.89 -17.80
N PRO A 65 -2.11 -12.44 -16.59
CA PRO A 65 -3.14 -13.10 -15.80
C PRO A 65 -4.54 -12.97 -16.43
N THR A 66 -5.24 -14.09 -16.59
CA THR A 66 -6.53 -14.14 -17.32
C THR A 66 -7.75 -14.00 -16.42
N ASN A 67 -7.74 -14.61 -15.23
CA ASN A 67 -8.87 -14.61 -14.29
C ASN A 67 -8.65 -13.65 -13.10
N VAL A 68 -9.73 -13.29 -12.41
CA VAL A 68 -9.72 -12.31 -11.30
C VAL A 68 -8.77 -12.73 -10.18
N TRP A 69 -8.74 -14.02 -9.83
CA TRP A 69 -7.85 -14.55 -8.79
C TRP A 69 -6.37 -14.41 -9.14
N SER A 70 -6.00 -14.73 -10.39
CA SER A 70 -4.65 -14.57 -10.90
C SER A 70 -4.24 -13.11 -10.91
N LYS A 71 -5.13 -12.19 -11.34
CA LYS A 71 -4.87 -10.74 -11.29
C LYS A 71 -4.60 -10.26 -9.86
N THR A 72 -5.43 -10.66 -8.89
CA THR A 72 -5.23 -10.30 -7.47
C THR A 72 -3.93 -10.86 -6.90
N LEU A 73 -3.57 -12.09 -7.25
CA LEU A 73 -2.33 -12.71 -6.80
C LEU A 73 -1.11 -11.99 -7.36
N ILE A 74 -1.08 -11.72 -8.68
CA ILE A 74 0.00 -10.99 -9.33
C ILE A 74 0.12 -9.57 -8.76
N ASP A 75 -1.00 -8.90 -8.50
CA ASP A 75 -1.00 -7.58 -7.89
C ASP A 75 -0.37 -7.58 -6.50
N SER A 76 -0.74 -8.57 -5.67
CA SER A 76 -0.21 -8.74 -4.32
C SER A 76 1.29 -9.05 -4.36
N LEU A 77 1.73 -9.95 -5.25
CA LEU A 77 3.15 -10.28 -5.40
C LEU A 77 3.97 -9.11 -5.94
N ALA A 78 3.43 -8.33 -6.88
CA ALA A 78 4.07 -7.12 -7.40
C ALA A 78 4.23 -6.06 -6.29
N PHE A 79 3.21 -5.89 -5.45
CA PHE A 79 3.28 -4.99 -4.29
C PHE A 79 4.33 -5.48 -3.28
N MET A 80 4.28 -6.74 -2.86
CA MET A 80 5.20 -7.29 -1.86
C MET A 80 6.66 -7.25 -2.35
N SER A 81 6.91 -7.63 -3.61
CA SER A 81 8.25 -7.63 -4.20
C SER A 81 8.85 -6.23 -4.35
N PHE A 82 8.03 -5.18 -4.48
CA PHE A 82 8.49 -3.81 -4.54
C PHE A 82 8.63 -3.17 -3.15
N GLN A 83 7.63 -3.37 -2.29
CA GLN A 83 7.51 -2.66 -1.02
C GLN A 83 8.35 -3.29 0.10
N LEU A 84 8.43 -4.61 0.18
CA LEU A 84 9.15 -5.29 1.27
C LEU A 84 10.66 -5.00 1.26
N PRO A 85 11.36 -4.96 0.10
CA PRO A 85 12.77 -4.56 0.08
C PRO A 85 12.99 -3.12 0.56
N ILE A 86 12.15 -2.17 0.14
CA ILE A 86 12.22 -0.78 0.58
C ILE A 86 12.04 -0.71 2.10
N TYR A 87 11.04 -1.43 2.62
CA TYR A 87 10.76 -1.46 4.05
C TYR A 87 11.90 -2.09 4.85
N ALA A 88 12.47 -3.20 4.37
CA ALA A 88 13.63 -3.84 4.99
C ALA A 88 14.83 -2.88 5.05
N ILE A 89 15.13 -2.16 3.95
CA ILE A 89 16.20 -1.16 3.91
C ILE A 89 15.94 -0.06 4.94
N THR A 90 14.70 0.46 5.04
CA THR A 90 14.38 1.49 6.04
C THR A 90 14.56 1.00 7.47
N LEU A 91 14.22 -0.25 7.77
CA LEU A 91 14.43 -0.84 9.10
C LEU A 91 15.91 -1.05 9.41
N VAL A 92 16.71 -1.49 8.43
CA VAL A 92 18.17 -1.59 8.58
C VAL A 92 18.78 -0.21 8.88
N ILE A 93 18.36 0.84 8.16
CA ILE A 93 18.81 2.21 8.40
C ILE A 93 18.37 2.72 9.79
N ALA A 94 17.18 2.32 10.25
CA ALA A 94 16.67 2.64 11.58
C ALA A 94 17.40 1.88 12.70
N GLY A 95 18.28 0.92 12.37
CA GLY A 95 19.05 0.13 13.33
C GLY A 95 18.29 -1.06 13.92
N ALA A 96 17.23 -1.54 13.26
CA ALA A 96 16.47 -2.71 13.70
C ALA A 96 17.29 -4.01 13.56
N ASP A 97 17.09 -4.94 14.50
CA ASP A 97 17.78 -6.24 14.49
C ASP A 97 17.24 -7.18 13.39
N GLY A 98 18.06 -8.11 12.90
CA GLY A 98 17.67 -9.01 11.81
C GLY A 98 16.42 -9.87 12.09
N SER A 99 16.23 -10.30 13.34
CA SER A 99 15.03 -11.02 13.79
C SER A 99 13.79 -10.11 13.88
N GLU A 100 13.99 -8.84 14.26
CA GLU A 100 12.95 -7.81 14.31
C GLU A 100 12.49 -7.47 12.88
N ILE A 101 13.43 -7.27 11.96
CA ILE A 101 13.16 -7.06 10.54
C ILE A 101 12.31 -8.20 9.97
N LEU A 102 12.70 -9.46 10.20
CA LEU A 102 11.97 -10.62 9.69
C LEU A 102 10.54 -10.67 10.25
N THR A 103 10.40 -10.47 11.57
CA THR A 103 9.09 -10.43 12.22
C THR A 103 8.22 -9.33 11.63
N LEU A 104 8.75 -8.11 11.52
CA LEU A 104 8.02 -6.96 10.98
C LEU A 104 7.60 -7.18 9.53
N MET A 105 8.48 -7.71 8.68
CA MET A 105 8.15 -8.03 7.29
C MET A 105 7.04 -9.08 7.19
N ALA A 106 7.09 -10.13 8.01
CA ALA A 106 6.06 -11.17 8.04
C ALA A 106 4.72 -10.64 8.54
N SER A 107 4.72 -9.88 9.63
CA SER A 107 3.52 -9.26 10.20
C SER A 107 2.87 -8.28 9.22
N VAL A 108 3.66 -7.39 8.59
CA VAL A 108 3.15 -6.43 7.60
C VAL A 108 2.58 -7.16 6.39
N SER A 109 3.24 -8.21 5.91
CA SER A 109 2.73 -9.03 4.80
C SER A 109 1.37 -9.64 5.11
N LEU A 110 1.21 -10.22 6.31
CA LEU A 110 -0.04 -10.83 6.76
C LEU A 110 -1.17 -9.78 6.89
N ILE A 111 -0.85 -8.63 7.50
CA ILE A 111 -1.77 -7.50 7.65
C ILE A 111 -2.23 -6.99 6.28
N MET A 112 -1.32 -6.89 5.30
CA MET A 112 -1.65 -6.47 3.94
C MET A 112 -2.57 -7.46 3.24
N LEU A 113 -2.41 -8.77 3.44
CA LEU A 113 -3.36 -9.76 2.90
C LEU A 113 -4.77 -9.58 3.47
N VAL A 114 -4.88 -9.25 4.75
CA VAL A 114 -6.17 -8.98 5.41
C VAL A 114 -6.78 -7.66 4.93
N ILE A 115 -5.97 -6.60 4.80
CA ILE A 115 -6.41 -5.25 4.38
C ILE A 115 -6.73 -5.17 2.88
N SER A 116 -6.10 -6.00 2.04
CA SER A 116 -6.28 -5.98 0.58
C SER A 116 -7.75 -6.06 0.16
N ARG A 117 -8.56 -6.87 0.87
CA ARG A 117 -9.96 -7.08 0.51
C ARG A 117 -10.88 -5.92 0.95
N PRO A 118 -10.84 -5.42 2.21
CA PRO A 118 -11.52 -4.18 2.59
C PRO A 118 -11.16 -2.98 1.69
N PHE A 119 -9.87 -2.84 1.34
CA PHE A 119 -9.40 -1.78 0.45
C PHE A 119 -10.01 -1.91 -0.96
N GLY A 120 -10.01 -3.12 -1.53
CA GLY A 120 -10.63 -3.37 -2.84
C GLY A 120 -12.12 -3.00 -2.88
N LEU A 121 -12.89 -3.41 -1.86
CA LEU A 121 -14.31 -3.08 -1.74
C LEU A 121 -14.57 -1.57 -1.59
N TYR A 122 -13.72 -0.87 -0.84
CA TYR A 122 -13.78 0.58 -0.72
C TYR A 122 -13.56 1.26 -2.08
N LEU A 123 -12.54 0.82 -2.81
CA LEU A 123 -12.17 1.41 -4.09
C LEU A 123 -13.23 1.16 -5.17
N GLU A 124 -13.84 -0.03 -5.19
CA GLU A 124 -15.00 -0.33 -6.04
C GLU A 124 -16.18 0.60 -5.76
N LYS A 125 -16.50 0.85 -4.48
CA LYS A 125 -17.56 1.79 -4.09
C LYS A 125 -17.26 3.22 -4.54
N VAL A 126 -16.03 3.69 -4.35
CA VAL A 126 -15.62 5.05 -4.78
C VAL A 126 -15.69 5.20 -6.30
N ARG A 127 -15.25 4.19 -7.06
CA ARG A 127 -15.38 4.16 -8.52
C ARG A 127 -16.83 4.18 -8.98
N ALA A 128 -17.69 3.37 -8.33
CA ALA A 128 -19.12 3.34 -8.62
C ALA A 128 -19.79 4.71 -8.36
N TRP A 129 -19.47 5.38 -7.25
CA TRP A 129 -20.00 6.71 -6.93
C TRP A 129 -19.54 7.81 -7.88
N THR A 130 -18.32 7.70 -8.40
CA THR A 130 -17.73 8.70 -9.30
C THR A 130 -18.05 8.45 -10.77
N GLY A 131 -18.76 7.36 -11.08
CA GLY A 131 -19.14 6.96 -12.44
C GLY A 131 -17.95 6.53 -13.29
N VAL A 132 -16.87 6.07 -12.65
CA VAL A 132 -15.69 5.56 -13.34
C VAL A 132 -15.78 4.03 -13.34
N THR A 133 -15.77 3.43 -14.54
CA THR A 133 -15.97 1.99 -14.75
C THR A 133 -15.16 1.14 -13.78
N THR A 134 -15.87 0.25 -13.07
CA THR A 134 -15.28 -0.94 -12.45
C THR A 134 -14.79 -1.87 -13.56
N PRO A 135 -13.58 -2.45 -13.45
CA PRO A 135 -13.09 -3.44 -14.40
C PRO A 135 -13.96 -4.70 -14.47
#